data_AF-A0A9E5K707-F1
#
_entry.id   AF-A0A9E5K707-F1
#
_cell.length_a   1.000
_cell.length_b   1.000
_cell.length_c   1.000
_cell.angle_alpha   90.00
_cell.angle_beta   90.00
_cell.angle_gamma   90.00
#
_symmetry.space_group_name_H-M   'P 1'
#
loop_
_entity.id
_entity.type
_entity.pdbx_description
1 polymer ?
#
loop_
_entity_poly.entity_id
_entity_poly.type
_entity_poly.pdbx_seq_one_letter_code
_entity_poly.pdbx_strand_id
1 'polypeptide(L)'
;SMWGYPDPLNTTMLERFQAKYHGKRYSFGYPACPRLDDQKILFELLQAEHIGVQLTDGFMMDPEASVSALVFHHPQASYFSTGPHDNDSVPINPRLADA
;
A
#
# COMPACT_ATOMS: atom_id res chain seq x y z
N SER A 1 -13.26 8.43 -10.76
CA SER A 1 -11.94 8.21 -10.16
C SER A 1 -11.28 9.56 -9.99
N MET A 2 -10.75 9.88 -8.80
CA MET A 2 -10.11 11.18 -8.52
C MET A 2 -8.88 11.43 -9.41
N TRP A 3 -8.24 10.38 -9.92
CA TRP A 3 -7.03 10.45 -10.76
C TRP A 3 -7.31 10.50 -12.26
N GLY A 4 -8.56 10.65 -12.71
CA GLY A 4 -8.88 10.81 -14.14
C GLY A 4 -8.80 9.54 -15.00
N TYR A 5 -8.38 8.40 -14.44
CA TYR A 5 -8.38 7.09 -15.11
C TYR A 5 -9.40 6.16 -14.42
N PRO A 6 -10.69 6.23 -14.77
CA PRO A 6 -11.70 5.36 -14.17
C PRO A 6 -11.63 3.93 -14.74
N ASP A 7 -12.12 2.97 -13.96
CA ASP A 7 -12.51 1.67 -14.49
C ASP A 7 -13.66 1.81 -15.49
N PRO A 8 -13.89 0.82 -16.38
CA PRO A 8 -15.10 0.75 -17.19
C PRO A 8 -16.37 0.87 -16.33
N LEU A 9 -17.37 1.61 -16.81
CA LEU A 9 -18.62 1.89 -16.08
C LEU A 9 -19.37 0.62 -15.67
N ASN A 10 -19.24 -0.45 -16.45
CA ASN A 10 -19.91 -1.73 -16.22
C ASN A 10 -19.09 -2.72 -15.37
N THR A 11 -18.01 -2.27 -14.72
CA THR A 11 -17.19 -3.13 -13.86
C THR A 11 -18.02 -3.61 -12.66
N THR A 12 -18.26 -4.92 -12.63
CA THR A 12 -19.06 -5.59 -11.61
C THR A 12 -18.32 -5.73 -10.29
N MET A 13 -19.05 -5.97 -9.19
CA MET A 13 -18.43 -6.25 -7.90
C MET A 13 -17.57 -7.51 -7.92
N LEU A 14 -17.98 -8.55 -8.65
CA LEU A 14 -17.19 -9.77 -8.82
C LEU A 14 -15.84 -9.46 -9.48
N GLU A 15 -15.83 -8.64 -10.53
CA GLU A 15 -14.59 -8.23 -11.20
C GLU A 15 -13.69 -7.40 -10.27
N ARG A 16 -14.26 -6.57 -9.40
CA ARG A 16 -13.51 -5.83 -8.38
C ARG A 16 -12.86 -6.77 -7.36
N PHE A 17 -13.59 -7.78 -6.88
CA PHE A 17 -13.05 -8.80 -5.98
C PHE A 17 -11.98 -9.68 -6.65
N GLN A 18 -12.08 -9.88 -7.97
CA GLN A 18 -11.05 -10.53 -8.79
C GLN A 18 -9.90 -9.60 -9.17
N ALA A 19 -9.86 -8.37 -8.63
CA ALA A 19 -8.84 -7.35 -8.89
C ALA A 19 -8.67 -6.97 -10.38
N LYS A 20 -9.74 -7.06 -11.19
CA LYS A 20 -9.76 -6.72 -12.63
C LYS A 20 -9.87 -5.21 -12.93
N TYR A 21 -9.81 -4.37 -11.90
CA TYR A 21 -9.75 -2.90 -12.05
C TYR A 21 -8.36 -2.44 -12.52
N HIS A 22 -8.29 -1.22 -13.06
CA HIS A 22 -7.04 -0.59 -13.50
C HIS A 22 -6.14 -0.23 -12.30
N GLY A 23 -4.84 -0.42 -12.46
CA GLY A 23 -3.90 -0.19 -11.37
C GLY A 23 -3.99 -1.25 -10.27
N LYS A 24 -3.21 -1.07 -9.21
CA LYS A 24 -3.18 -1.96 -8.03
C LYS A 24 -2.94 -1.16 -6.76
N ARG A 25 -3.38 -1.73 -5.64
CA ARG A 25 -3.13 -1.21 -4.31
C ARG A 25 -2.31 -2.22 -3.52
N TYR A 26 -1.21 -1.79 -2.92
CA TYR A 26 -0.28 -2.63 -2.17
C TYR A 26 -0.22 -2.16 -0.73
N SER A 27 -0.13 -3.09 0.21
CA SER A 27 -0.05 -2.81 1.64
C SER A 27 1.20 -3.46 2.20
N PHE A 28 1.82 -2.83 3.19
CA PHE A 28 2.94 -3.39 3.91
C PHE A 28 2.51 -4.66 4.67
N GLY A 29 3.42 -5.64 4.76
CA GLY A 29 3.14 -7.00 5.26
C GLY A 29 2.63 -7.99 4.19
N TYR A 30 2.38 -7.55 2.95
CA TYR A 30 2.00 -8.43 1.84
C TYR A 30 3.22 -8.79 0.96
N PRO A 31 3.13 -9.83 0.09
CA PRO A 31 4.30 -10.32 -0.66
C PRO A 31 5.05 -9.30 -1.53
N ALA A 32 4.39 -8.26 -2.02
CA ALA A 32 5.04 -7.19 -2.79
C ALA A 32 5.73 -6.13 -1.91
N CYS A 33 5.34 -6.05 -0.64
CA CYS A 33 5.82 -5.09 0.36
C CYS A 33 5.97 -5.82 1.71
N PRO A 34 6.91 -6.78 1.83
CA PRO A 34 6.91 -7.75 2.94
C PRO A 34 7.25 -7.13 4.30
N ARG A 35 7.96 -6.01 4.31
CA ARG A 35 8.41 -5.30 5.50
C ARG A 35 7.25 -4.50 6.10
N LEU A 36 6.77 -4.91 7.27
CA LEU A 36 5.63 -4.26 7.92
C LEU A 36 6.01 -2.89 8.52
N ASP A 37 7.25 -2.73 8.99
CA ASP A 37 7.77 -1.51 9.62
C ASP A 37 7.84 -0.31 8.66
N ASP A 38 8.00 -0.56 7.36
CA ASP A 38 7.96 0.47 6.32
C ASP A 38 6.59 1.20 6.25
N GLN A 39 5.54 0.64 6.86
CA GLN A 39 4.24 1.32 7.05
C GLN A 39 4.35 2.64 7.82
N LYS A 40 5.38 2.81 8.66
CA LYS A 40 5.67 4.05 9.36
C LYS A 40 5.79 5.24 8.40
N ILE A 41 6.48 5.06 7.28
CA ILE A 41 6.66 6.10 6.27
C ILE A 41 5.31 6.55 5.71
N LEU A 42 4.43 5.59 5.41
CA LEU A 42 3.09 5.90 4.90
C LEU A 42 2.23 6.63 5.94
N PHE A 43 2.33 6.23 7.21
CA PHE A 43 1.60 6.87 8.31
C PHE A 43 2.06 8.31 8.56
N GLU A 44 3.37 8.56 8.49
CA GLU A 44 3.95 9.91 8.60
C GLU A 44 3.48 10.81 7.45
N LEU A 45 3.51 10.30 6.21
CA LEU A 45 3.06 11.05 5.03
C LEU A 45 1.57 11.38 5.04
N LEU A 46 0.73 10.45 5.51
CA LEU A 46 -0.72 10.62 5.54
C LEU A 46 -1.22 11.34 6.80
N GLN A 47 -0.37 11.49 7.81
CA GLN A 47 -0.75 11.96 9.15
C GLN A 47 -1.98 11.19 9.70
N ALA A 48 -1.93 9.85 9.62
CA ALA A 48 -3.08 8.99 9.88
C ALA A 48 -3.68 9.14 11.29
N GLU A 49 -2.90 9.61 12.26
CA GLU A 49 -3.37 9.90 13.61
C GLU A 49 -4.50 10.94 13.64
N HIS A 50 -4.57 11.85 12.65
CA HIS A 50 -5.64 12.85 12.53
C HIS A 50 -7.03 12.22 12.32
N ILE A 51 -7.09 10.98 11.81
CA ILE A 51 -8.33 10.22 11.68
C ILE A 51 -8.48 9.15 12.76
N GLY A 52 -7.63 9.17 13.79
CA GLY A 52 -7.67 8.27 14.93
C GLY A 52 -7.10 6.87 14.67
N VAL A 53 -6.27 6.69 13.63
CA VAL A 53 -5.57 5.43 13.36
C VAL A 53 -4.11 5.58 13.72
N GLN A 54 -3.58 4.65 14.52
CA GLN A 54 -2.19 4.65 14.99
C GLN A 54 -1.49 3.34 14.66
N LEU A 55 -0.16 3.33 14.79
CA LEU A 55 0.63 2.11 14.74
C LEU A 55 0.97 1.65 16.16
N THR A 56 0.82 0.36 16.42
CA THR A 56 1.35 -0.27 17.64
C THR A 56 2.87 -0.37 17.58
N ASP A 57 3.51 -0.75 18.69
CA ASP A 57 4.95 -1.05 18.73
C ASP A 57 5.38 -2.12 17.71
N GLY A 58 4.44 -3.01 17.33
CA GLY A 58 4.63 -4.04 16.30
C GLY A 58 4.28 -3.59 14.88
N PHE A 59 4.06 -2.29 14.65
CA PHE A 59 3.65 -1.70 13.36
C PHE A 59 2.31 -2.19 12.80
N MET A 60 1.49 -2.81 13.65
CA MET A 60 0.09 -3.13 13.31
C MET A 60 -0.77 -1.88 13.44
N MET A 61 -1.83 -1.78 12.67
CA MET A 61 -2.77 -0.66 12.78
C MET A 61 -3.73 -0.85 13.96
N ASP A 62 -3.99 0.21 14.69
CA ASP A 62 -5.03 0.30 15.72
C ASP A 62 -5.97 1.48 15.40
N PRO A 63 -7.28 1.27 15.20
CA PRO A 63 -8.02 0.01 15.30
C PRO A 63 -7.59 -1.07 14.30
N GLU A 64 -7.71 -2.36 14.67
CA GLU A 64 -7.32 -3.50 13.81
C GLU A 64 -8.09 -3.53 12.47
N ALA A 65 -9.34 -3.07 12.46
CA ALA A 65 -10.18 -2.97 11.26
C ALA A 65 -9.80 -1.78 10.36
N SER A 66 -8.50 -1.52 10.21
CA SER A 66 -7.94 -0.46 9.38
C SER A 66 -7.20 -1.05 8.18
N VAL A 67 -7.14 -0.29 7.09
CA VAL A 67 -6.39 -0.65 5.88
C VAL A 67 -5.61 0.57 5.39
N SER A 68 -4.31 0.40 5.20
CA SER A 68 -3.45 1.36 4.49
C SER A 68 -3.02 0.76 3.15
N ALA A 69 -2.78 1.59 2.14
CA ALA A 69 -2.24 1.10 0.87
C ALA A 69 -1.53 2.20 0.06
N LEU A 70 -0.49 1.80 -0.67
CA LEU A 70 0.06 2.52 -1.81
C LEU A 70 -0.80 2.22 -3.04
N VAL A 71 -1.23 3.25 -3.76
CA VAL A 71 -2.08 3.11 -4.95
C VAL A 71 -1.31 3.47 -6.21
N PHE A 72 -1.23 2.53 -7.16
CA PHE A 72 -0.56 2.71 -8.44
C PHE A 72 -1.58 2.63 -9.58
N HIS A 73 -1.55 3.61 -10.48
CA HIS A 73 -2.51 3.71 -11.59
C HIS A 73 -2.05 3.07 -12.90
N HIS A 74 -0.80 2.60 -12.97
CA HIS A 74 -0.26 2.06 -14.21
C HIS A 74 -1.09 0.86 -14.70
N PRO A 75 -1.50 0.79 -15.98
CA PRO A 75 -2.40 -0.25 -16.48
C PRO A 75 -1.76 -1.65 -16.44
N GLN A 76 -0.42 -1.72 -16.41
CA GLN A 76 0.31 -2.98 -16.26
C GLN A 76 0.69 -3.31 -14.81
N ALA A 77 0.21 -2.54 -13.82
CA ALA A 77 0.44 -2.89 -12.42
C ALA A 77 -0.22 -4.25 -12.10
N SER A 78 0.53 -5.15 -11.46
CA SER A 78 0.07 -6.48 -11.08
C SER A 78 0.54 -6.83 -9.67
N TYR A 79 -0.19 -7.68 -8.96
CA TYR A 79 0.32 -8.26 -7.73
C TYR A 79 1.52 -9.17 -8.04
N PHE A 80 2.58 -9.06 -7.25
CA PHE A 80 3.79 -9.87 -7.38
C PHE A 80 4.34 -10.20 -5.98
N SER A 81 5.34 -11.08 -5.94
CA SER A 81 6.09 -11.42 -4.73
C SER A 81 7.55 -11.09 -4.96
N THR A 82 8.23 -10.52 -3.97
CA THR A 82 9.66 -10.23 -4.03
C THR A 82 10.53 -11.49 -3.89
N GLY A 83 9.93 -12.64 -3.55
CA GLY A 83 10.62 -13.92 -3.40
C GLY A 83 11.32 -14.09 -2.05
N PRO A 84 11.93 -15.26 -1.80
CA PRO A 84 12.45 -15.63 -0.48
C PRO A 84 13.70 -14.86 -0.02
N HIS A 85 14.31 -14.05 -0.90
CA HIS A 85 15.64 -13.44 -0.66
C HIS A 85 15.64 -11.92 -0.51
N ASP A 86 14.49 -11.25 -0.54
CA ASP A 86 14.43 -9.79 -0.50
C ASP A 86 14.41 -9.23 0.94
N ASN A 87 15.22 -9.82 1.82
CA ASN A 87 15.61 -9.24 3.10
C ASN A 87 16.96 -8.48 2.99
N ASP A 88 17.60 -8.51 1.81
CA ASP A 88 18.74 -7.64 1.51
C ASP A 88 18.22 -6.21 1.38
N SER A 89 18.28 -5.54 2.53
CA SER A 89 17.92 -4.16 2.74
C SER A 89 18.70 -3.28 1.76
N VAL A 90 18.02 -2.74 0.75
CA VAL A 90 18.43 -1.43 0.24
C VAL A 90 18.11 -0.46 1.38
N PRO A 91 19.11 0.10 2.09
CA PRO A 91 18.82 1.08 3.12
C PRO A 91 18.04 2.22 2.48
N ILE A 92 16.89 2.54 3.09
CA ILE A 92 16.15 3.77 2.80
C ILE A 92 17.15 4.92 2.87
N ASN A 93 17.40 5.55 1.72
CA ASN A 93 18.35 6.64 1.62
C ASN A 93 17.83 7.79 2.51
N PRO A 94 18.51 8.12 3.62
CA PRO A 94 18.01 9.13 4.54
C PRO A 94 17.90 10.53 3.90
N ARG A 95 18.56 10.76 2.76
CA ARG A 95 18.45 12.03 2.00
C ARG A 95 17.10 12.22 1.29
N LEU A 96 16.23 11.22 1.26
CA LEU A 96 14.86 11.34 0.71
C LEU A 96 13.80 11.58 1.79
N ALA A 97 14.15 11.45 3.09
CA ALA A 97 13.22 11.72 4.19
C ALA A 97 13.11 13.21 4.54
N ASP A 98 14.07 14.03 4.09
CA ASP A 98 14.15 15.48 4.34
C ASP A 98 13.70 16.34 3.13
N ALA A 99 13.02 15.75 2.14
CA ALA A 99 12.57 16.41 0.92
C ALA A 99 11.05 16.63 0.87
#